data_AF-A0A5R8NCB4-F1
#
_entry.id   AF-A0A5R8NCB4-F1
#
_cell.length_a   1.000
_cell.length_b   1.000
_cell.length_c   1.000
_cell.angle_alpha   90.00
_cell.angle_beta   90.00
_cell.angle_gamma   90.00
#
_symmetry.space_group_name_H-M   'P 1'
#
loop_
_entity.id
_entity.type
_entity.pdbx_description
1 polymer ?
#
loop_
_entity_poly.entity_id
_entity_poly.type
_entity_poly.pdbx_seq_one_letter_code
_entity_poly.pdbx_strand_id
1 'polypeptide(L)'
;MMRVRDRYGALLLDLDGTLYRGQAVIDGAPAALADGSQRLVYVTNNASRGPAVVAEHLAELGFRAGTGDVVTSAQAAARLLAERLEPQAQVLVVGTDDLAAEVSAVGLRPVRRFNGSAPAAVVQGHSPETGWPDLAEAAYALRADALWIAANTDKTLPNERGLAPGNGSMVAALRAASDREPIVAGKPYAPLLEDALVRAGTRDALVVGDRLDTDIEGAQCVELDSLLVLTGVSTLADLAEWPEHLWPTYVANSLDALNQPPVPASGGGIGDLADTLRDNPGRAVTVRASRSEIR
;
A
#
# COMPACT_ATOMS: atom_id res chain seq x y z
N MET A 1 4.62 -28.88 -12.22
CA MET A 1 5.44 -27.92 -11.45
C MET A 1 4.50 -27.07 -10.61
N MET A 2 4.94 -26.66 -9.43
CA MET A 2 4.17 -25.84 -8.48
C MET A 2 3.97 -24.42 -9.04
N ARG A 3 2.75 -23.86 -8.94
CA ARG A 3 2.46 -22.49 -9.37
C ARG A 3 3.11 -21.50 -8.39
N VAL A 4 3.31 -20.24 -8.80
CA VAL A 4 3.83 -19.20 -7.90
C VAL A 4 3.01 -19.11 -6.62
N ARG A 5 1.67 -19.03 -6.72
CA ARG A 5 0.79 -18.87 -5.55
C ARG A 5 0.81 -20.05 -4.59
N ASP A 6 1.07 -21.25 -5.07
CA ASP A 6 1.04 -22.47 -4.25
C ASP A 6 2.14 -22.47 -3.17
N ARG A 7 3.17 -21.62 -3.35
CA ARG A 7 4.33 -21.48 -2.44
C ARG A 7 4.05 -20.66 -1.20
N TYR A 8 2.89 -20.02 -1.12
CA TYR A 8 2.54 -19.07 -0.08
C TYR A 8 1.18 -19.41 0.53
N GLY A 9 1.01 -19.15 1.82
CA GLY A 9 -0.26 -19.24 2.52
C GLY A 9 -1.17 -18.01 2.33
N ALA A 10 -0.61 -16.85 1.99
CA ALA A 10 -1.36 -15.62 1.75
C ALA A 10 -0.83 -14.79 0.58
N LEU A 11 -1.71 -13.97 -0.01
CA LEU A 11 -1.36 -12.95 -1.00
C LEU A 11 -1.74 -11.58 -0.43
N LEU A 12 -0.76 -10.69 -0.30
CA LEU A 12 -0.97 -9.29 0.09
C LEU A 12 -1.00 -8.45 -1.19
N LEU A 13 -2.19 -8.05 -1.61
CA LEU A 13 -2.46 -7.51 -2.94
C LEU A 13 -2.59 -5.99 -2.87
N ASP A 14 -1.70 -5.26 -3.56
CA ASP A 14 -1.98 -3.86 -3.89
C ASP A 14 -3.22 -3.74 -4.80
N LEU A 15 -3.85 -2.55 -4.86
CA LEU A 15 -5.10 -2.33 -5.59
C LEU A 15 -4.90 -1.56 -6.90
N ASP A 16 -4.54 -0.28 -6.83
CA ASP A 16 -4.47 0.64 -7.98
C ASP A 16 -3.19 0.41 -8.78
N GLY A 17 -3.32 -0.09 -10.00
CA GLY A 17 -2.18 -0.50 -10.85
C GLY A 17 -1.96 -2.02 -10.84
N THR A 18 -2.55 -2.74 -9.87
CA THR A 18 -2.42 -4.19 -9.70
C THR A 18 -3.72 -4.96 -9.97
N LEU A 19 -4.85 -4.52 -9.41
CA LEU A 19 -6.17 -5.12 -9.62
C LEU A 19 -7.03 -4.33 -10.62
N TYR A 20 -6.92 -3.00 -10.58
CA TYR A 20 -7.68 -2.09 -11.42
C TYR A 20 -6.89 -0.79 -11.64
N ARG A 21 -7.33 0.05 -12.59
CA ARG A 21 -6.82 1.40 -12.83
C ARG A 21 -7.99 2.37 -12.95
N GLY A 22 -8.16 3.21 -11.93
CA GLY A 22 -9.34 4.07 -11.84
C GLY A 22 -10.60 3.20 -11.73
N GLN A 23 -11.49 3.28 -12.73
CA GLN A 23 -12.73 2.49 -12.75
C GLN A 23 -12.61 1.18 -13.55
N ALA A 24 -11.49 0.96 -14.25
CA ALA A 24 -11.32 -0.19 -15.14
C ALA A 24 -10.56 -1.33 -14.45
N VAL A 25 -11.15 -2.52 -14.42
CA VAL A 25 -10.48 -3.74 -13.96
C VAL A 25 -9.29 -4.04 -14.87
N ILE A 26 -8.17 -4.50 -14.30
CA ILE A 26 -7.07 -5.05 -15.09
C ILE A 26 -7.52 -6.40 -15.66
N ASP A 27 -7.40 -6.55 -16.98
CA ASP A 27 -7.88 -7.73 -17.69
C ASP A 27 -7.39 -9.03 -17.03
N GLY A 28 -8.34 -9.92 -16.74
CA GLY A 28 -8.07 -11.22 -16.11
C GLY A 28 -7.87 -11.19 -14.59
N ALA A 29 -7.73 -10.02 -13.95
CA ALA A 29 -7.39 -9.93 -12.52
C ALA A 29 -8.36 -10.67 -11.58
N PRO A 30 -9.70 -10.56 -11.70
CA PRO A 30 -10.61 -11.33 -10.85
C PRO A 30 -10.47 -12.84 -11.05
N ALA A 31 -10.34 -13.28 -12.31
CA ALA A 31 -10.21 -14.71 -12.64
C ALA A 31 -8.89 -15.28 -12.10
N ALA A 32 -7.80 -14.52 -12.17
CA ALA A 32 -6.50 -14.91 -11.64
C ALA A 32 -6.54 -15.20 -10.12
N LEU A 33 -7.42 -14.51 -9.38
CA LEU A 33 -7.56 -14.65 -7.93
C LEU A 33 -8.68 -15.60 -7.48
N ALA A 34 -9.59 -16.00 -8.37
CA ALA A 34 -10.80 -16.75 -8.03
C ALA A 34 -10.54 -18.14 -7.43
N ASP A 35 -9.52 -18.85 -7.93
CA ASP A 35 -9.27 -20.26 -7.62
C ASP A 35 -7.93 -20.46 -6.89
N GLY A 36 -7.94 -20.31 -5.57
CA GLY A 36 -6.83 -20.70 -4.72
C GLY A 36 -7.19 -20.83 -3.24
N SER A 37 -6.33 -21.51 -2.50
CA SER A 37 -6.47 -21.72 -1.05
C SER A 37 -5.82 -20.62 -0.23
N GLN A 38 -5.11 -19.68 -0.87
CA GLN A 38 -4.40 -18.61 -0.19
C GLN A 38 -5.38 -17.63 0.44
N ARG A 39 -5.04 -17.15 1.64
CA ARG A 39 -5.71 -16.01 2.23
C ARG A 39 -5.43 -14.77 1.39
N LEU A 40 -6.46 -14.14 0.84
CA LEU A 40 -6.32 -12.88 0.12
C LEU A 40 -6.47 -11.72 1.10
N VAL A 41 -5.52 -10.79 1.09
CA VAL A 41 -5.59 -9.54 1.84
C VAL A 41 -5.33 -8.39 0.88
N TYR A 42 -6.29 -7.49 0.78
CA TYR A 42 -6.30 -6.33 -0.09
C TYR A 42 -5.69 -5.13 0.65
N VAL A 43 -4.54 -4.66 0.20
CA VAL A 43 -3.71 -3.68 0.91
C VAL A 43 -3.64 -2.38 0.10
N THR A 44 -4.14 -1.28 0.64
CA THR A 44 -4.09 0.02 -0.04
C THR A 44 -3.40 1.09 0.79
N ASN A 45 -2.56 1.89 0.13
CA ASN A 45 -1.95 3.06 0.73
C ASN A 45 -2.91 4.26 0.80
N ASN A 46 -4.11 4.15 0.23
CA ASN A 46 -5.09 5.22 0.24
C ASN A 46 -5.89 5.26 1.55
N ALA A 47 -5.86 6.40 2.23
CA ALA A 47 -6.58 6.64 3.48
C ALA A 47 -7.89 7.42 3.30
N SER A 48 -8.32 7.68 2.05
CA SER A 48 -9.52 8.48 1.80
C SER A 48 -10.83 7.70 1.96
N ARG A 49 -10.78 6.36 1.88
CA ARG A 49 -11.94 5.47 1.96
C ARG A 49 -11.74 4.41 3.04
N GLY A 50 -12.79 4.15 3.82
CA GLY A 50 -12.78 3.07 4.80
C GLY A 50 -12.75 1.68 4.15
N PRO A 51 -12.39 0.64 4.93
CA PRO A 51 -12.25 -0.73 4.43
C PRO A 51 -13.54 -1.30 3.84
N ALA A 52 -14.72 -0.91 4.36
CA ALA A 52 -16.01 -1.38 3.86
C ALA A 52 -16.30 -0.85 2.45
N VAL A 53 -16.01 0.43 2.20
CA VAL A 53 -16.17 1.08 0.89
C VAL A 53 -15.23 0.47 -0.13
N VAL A 54 -13.98 0.18 0.26
CA VAL A 54 -13.01 -0.49 -0.60
C VAL A 54 -13.45 -1.92 -0.93
N ALA A 55 -13.94 -2.68 0.05
CA ALA A 55 -14.43 -4.03 -0.16
C ALA A 55 -15.65 -4.08 -1.10
N GLU A 56 -16.61 -3.17 -0.92
CA GLU A 56 -17.77 -3.04 -1.80
C GLU A 56 -17.33 -2.74 -3.24
N HIS A 57 -16.42 -1.79 -3.43
CA HIS A 57 -15.88 -1.48 -4.74
C HIS A 57 -15.15 -2.67 -5.39
N LEU A 58 -14.33 -3.40 -4.64
CA LEU A 58 -13.68 -4.62 -5.12
C LEU A 58 -14.72 -5.69 -5.54
N ALA A 59 -15.82 -5.83 -4.79
CA ALA A 59 -16.90 -6.75 -5.13
C ALA A 59 -17.63 -6.35 -6.43
N GLU A 60 -17.88 -5.07 -6.64
CA GLU A 60 -18.44 -4.54 -7.91
C GLU A 60 -17.54 -4.87 -9.11
N LEU A 61 -16.23 -4.85 -8.90
CA LEU A 61 -15.22 -5.21 -9.91
C LEU A 61 -15.04 -6.73 -10.08
N GLY A 62 -15.79 -7.55 -9.35
CA GLY A 62 -15.80 -9.01 -9.48
C GLY A 62 -14.80 -9.74 -8.57
N PHE A 63 -14.14 -9.05 -7.64
CA PHE A 63 -13.26 -9.68 -6.65
C PHE A 63 -14.05 -10.22 -5.46
N ARG A 64 -13.59 -11.34 -4.88
CA ARG A 64 -14.13 -11.87 -3.63
C ARG A 64 -13.49 -11.15 -2.45
N ALA A 65 -14.06 -10.00 -2.06
CA ALA A 65 -13.56 -9.17 -0.97
C ALA A 65 -14.66 -8.88 0.06
N GLY A 66 -14.40 -9.19 1.32
CA GLY A 66 -15.14 -8.66 2.46
C GLY A 66 -14.35 -7.56 3.17
N THR A 67 -15.01 -6.78 4.03
CA THR A 67 -14.38 -5.73 4.85
C THR A 67 -13.20 -6.27 5.68
N GLY A 68 -13.30 -7.52 6.15
CA GLY A 68 -12.25 -8.20 6.90
C GLY A 68 -11.02 -8.58 6.06
N ASP A 69 -11.10 -8.49 4.74
CA ASP A 69 -10.00 -8.80 3.82
C ASP A 69 -9.24 -7.53 3.41
N VAL A 70 -9.75 -6.34 3.73
CA VAL A 70 -9.12 -5.06 3.39
C VAL A 70 -8.31 -4.52 4.56
N VAL A 71 -7.12 -4.00 4.22
CA VAL A 71 -6.21 -3.28 5.10
C VAL A 71 -5.81 -1.97 4.44
N THR A 72 -6.11 -0.85 5.10
CA THR A 72 -5.84 0.50 4.59
C THR A 72 -4.77 1.22 5.42
N SER A 73 -4.08 2.18 4.81
CA SER A 73 -3.15 3.07 5.53
C SER A 73 -3.84 3.93 6.61
N ALA A 74 -5.15 4.16 6.51
CA ALA A 74 -5.94 4.80 7.56
C ALA A 74 -6.01 3.92 8.82
N GLN A 75 -6.25 2.61 8.66
CA GLN A 75 -6.25 1.65 9.76
C GLN A 75 -4.88 1.54 10.42
N ALA A 76 -3.81 1.43 9.61
CA ALA A 76 -2.44 1.39 10.12
C ALA A 76 -2.09 2.67 10.87
N ALA A 77 -2.46 3.85 10.36
CA ALA A 77 -2.24 5.12 11.04
C ALA A 77 -3.01 5.21 12.37
N ALA A 78 -4.28 4.81 12.39
CA ALA A 78 -5.09 4.79 13.60
C ALA A 78 -4.50 3.86 14.67
N ARG A 79 -4.08 2.65 14.28
CA ARG A 79 -3.41 1.71 15.18
C ARG A 79 -2.12 2.29 15.77
N LEU A 80 -1.26 2.89 14.94
CA LEU A 80 -0.02 3.52 15.41
C LEU A 80 -0.27 4.67 16.40
N LEU A 81 -1.37 5.41 16.24
CA LEU A 81 -1.79 6.42 17.21
C LEU A 81 -2.19 5.77 18.54
N ALA A 82 -3.03 4.73 18.51
CA ALA A 82 -3.51 4.06 19.72
C ALA A 82 -2.39 3.38 20.52
N GLU A 83 -1.32 2.95 19.86
CA GLU A 83 -0.12 2.42 20.51
C GLU A 83 0.72 3.50 21.24
N ARG A 84 0.52 4.78 20.92
CA ARG A 84 1.35 5.91 21.40
C ARG A 84 0.60 6.92 22.24
N LEU A 85 -0.72 6.87 22.23
CA LEU A 85 -1.58 7.86 22.87
C LEU A 85 -2.46 7.21 23.93
N GLU A 86 -2.78 7.99 24.95
CA GLU A 86 -3.78 7.59 25.94
C GLU A 86 -5.17 7.48 25.30
N PRO A 87 -6.03 6.56 25.80
CA PRO A 87 -7.42 6.48 25.37
C PRO A 87 -8.12 7.84 25.44
N GLN A 88 -9.01 8.11 24.48
CA GLN A 88 -9.75 9.38 24.36
C GLN A 88 -8.89 10.63 24.08
N ALA A 89 -7.58 10.50 23.82
CA ALA A 89 -6.76 11.63 23.39
C ALA A 89 -7.31 12.25 22.10
N GLN A 90 -7.20 13.58 22.01
CA GLN A 90 -7.64 14.32 20.82
C GLN A 90 -6.60 14.20 19.70
N VAL A 91 -7.07 13.83 18.51
CA VAL A 91 -6.24 13.71 17.30
C VAL A 91 -6.82 14.63 16.23
N LEU A 92 -6.02 15.58 15.75
CA LEU A 92 -6.42 16.44 14.65
C LEU A 92 -6.32 15.69 13.33
N VAL A 93 -7.42 15.63 12.58
CA VAL A 93 -7.51 14.88 11.33
C VAL A 93 -7.44 15.82 10.13
N VAL A 94 -6.38 15.69 9.33
CA VAL A 94 -6.27 16.23 7.98
C VAL A 94 -6.58 15.10 7.01
N GLY A 95 -7.76 15.09 6.40
CA GLY A 95 -8.21 13.98 5.55
C GLY A 95 -9.73 13.82 5.56
N THR A 96 -10.23 12.71 5.04
CA THR A 96 -11.67 12.44 4.93
C THR A 96 -12.32 12.10 6.28
N ASP A 97 -13.64 11.94 6.30
CA ASP A 97 -14.37 11.45 7.47
C ASP A 97 -14.12 9.95 7.71
N ASP A 98 -13.80 9.17 6.68
CA ASP A 98 -13.34 7.79 6.84
C ASP A 98 -12.08 7.70 7.70
N LEU A 99 -11.09 8.58 7.48
CA LEU A 99 -9.89 8.63 8.34
C LEU A 99 -10.25 8.99 9.78
N ALA A 100 -11.19 9.91 10.00
CA ALA A 100 -11.67 10.26 11.33
C ALA A 100 -12.44 9.11 12.01
N ALA A 101 -13.16 8.30 11.23
CA ALA A 101 -13.84 7.11 11.72
C ALA A 101 -12.84 6.05 12.20
N GLU A 102 -11.73 5.83 11.48
CA GLU A 102 -10.67 4.91 11.91
C GLU A 102 -10.00 5.35 13.23
N VAL A 103 -9.76 6.65 13.40
CA VAL A 103 -9.29 7.22 14.68
C VAL A 103 -10.30 6.95 15.81
N SER A 104 -11.60 7.09 15.54
CA SER A 104 -12.64 6.80 16.52
C SER A 104 -12.72 5.32 16.86
N ALA A 105 -12.54 4.45 15.87
CA ALA A 105 -12.63 3.00 16.01
C ALA A 105 -11.58 2.43 16.96
N VAL A 106 -10.43 3.09 17.09
CA VAL A 106 -9.36 2.74 18.05
C VAL A 106 -9.50 3.44 19.41
N GLY A 107 -10.63 4.10 19.67
CA GLY A 107 -10.93 4.71 20.98
C GLY A 107 -10.31 6.09 21.21
N LEU A 108 -9.85 6.76 20.15
CA LEU A 108 -9.35 8.13 20.19
C LEU A 108 -10.44 9.12 19.74
N ARG A 109 -10.23 10.42 19.97
CA ARG A 109 -11.21 11.47 19.66
C ARG A 109 -10.76 12.30 18.45
N PRO A 110 -11.29 12.08 17.24
CA PRO A 110 -10.95 12.92 16.11
C PRO A 110 -11.48 14.34 16.30
N VAL A 111 -10.66 15.32 15.96
CA VAL A 111 -11.03 16.74 15.91
C VAL A 111 -10.56 17.34 14.59
N ARG A 112 -11.22 18.41 14.13
CA ARG A 112 -10.80 19.16 12.92
C ARG A 112 -10.03 20.43 13.25
N ARG A 113 -10.28 20.99 14.44
CA ARG A 113 -9.78 22.27 14.93
C ARG A 113 -9.58 22.15 16.44
N PHE A 114 -8.68 22.93 17.01
CA PHE A 114 -8.54 23.01 18.47
C PHE A 114 -8.63 24.47 18.94
N ASN A 115 -9.45 24.69 19.97
CA ASN A 115 -9.61 26.00 20.58
C ASN A 115 -9.26 25.89 22.07
N GLY A 116 -8.00 26.15 22.42
CA GLY A 116 -7.53 26.18 23.81
C GLY A 116 -6.31 25.31 24.05
N SER A 117 -6.44 23.98 23.88
CA SER A 117 -5.34 23.02 24.06
C SER A 117 -4.96 22.35 22.76
N ALA A 118 -3.66 22.24 22.48
CA ALA A 118 -3.17 21.50 21.33
C ALA A 118 -3.60 20.01 21.41
N PRO A 119 -3.96 19.38 20.27
CA PRO A 119 -4.24 17.95 20.23
C PRO A 119 -2.96 17.16 20.52
N ALA A 120 -3.12 15.92 20.99
CA ALA A 120 -1.97 15.06 21.26
C ALA A 120 -1.26 14.61 19.96
N ALA A 121 -2.00 14.55 18.86
CA ALA A 121 -1.47 14.17 17.56
C ALA A 121 -2.19 14.86 16.39
N VAL A 122 -1.53 14.85 15.24
CA VAL A 122 -2.06 15.11 13.92
C VAL A 122 -1.96 13.82 13.11
N VAL A 123 -3.07 13.41 12.49
CA VAL A 123 -3.08 12.35 11.49
C VAL A 123 -3.45 12.92 10.13
N GLN A 124 -2.69 12.55 9.10
CA GLN A 124 -2.83 13.10 7.77
C GLN A 124 -3.01 12.02 6.70
N GLY A 125 -4.12 12.08 5.97
CA GLY A 125 -4.39 11.30 4.77
C GLY A 125 -4.96 12.18 3.66
N HIS A 126 -5.00 11.62 2.44
CA HIS A 126 -5.50 12.36 1.29
C HIS A 126 -7.00 12.70 1.44
N SER A 127 -7.36 13.95 1.14
CA SER A 127 -8.73 14.36 0.86
C SER A 127 -8.70 15.40 -0.27
N PRO A 128 -9.62 15.32 -1.25
CA PRO A 128 -9.73 16.33 -2.30
C PRO A 128 -10.17 17.70 -1.78
N GLU A 129 -10.78 17.74 -0.58
CA GLU A 129 -11.29 18.96 0.06
C GLU A 129 -10.26 19.61 1.00
N THR A 130 -9.09 19.01 1.21
CA THR A 130 -8.07 19.59 2.11
C THR A 130 -7.61 20.94 1.57
N GLY A 131 -7.89 21.98 2.34
CA GLY A 131 -7.56 23.36 2.01
C GLY A 131 -6.52 23.97 2.93
N TRP A 132 -6.13 25.21 2.61
CA TRP A 132 -5.23 26.01 3.45
C TRP A 132 -5.67 26.08 4.93
N PRO A 133 -6.96 26.26 5.29
CA PRO A 133 -7.37 26.31 6.69
C PRO A 133 -7.07 25.03 7.47
N ASP A 134 -7.14 23.86 6.83
CA ASP A 134 -6.83 22.58 7.48
C ASP A 134 -5.33 22.43 7.73
N LEU A 135 -4.52 22.83 6.74
CA LEU A 135 -3.07 22.82 6.87
C LEU A 135 -2.58 23.81 7.92
N ALA A 136 -3.21 24.98 8.04
CA ALA A 136 -2.88 25.96 9.07
C ALA A 136 -3.07 25.37 10.48
N GLU A 137 -4.19 24.69 10.71
CA GLU A 137 -4.53 24.08 12.01
C GLU A 137 -3.59 22.93 12.36
N ALA A 138 -3.27 22.08 11.39
CA ALA A 138 -2.25 21.07 11.55
C ALA A 138 -0.89 21.70 11.86
N ALA A 139 -0.47 22.75 11.15
CA ALA A 139 0.80 23.42 11.42
C ALA A 139 0.85 24.00 12.85
N TYR A 140 -0.22 24.59 13.36
CA TYR A 140 -0.28 25.06 14.74
C TYR A 140 -0.14 23.92 15.76
N ALA A 141 -0.84 22.80 15.53
CA ALA A 141 -0.72 21.62 16.39
C ALA A 141 0.70 21.03 16.38
N LEU A 142 1.32 20.92 15.20
CA LEU A 142 2.67 20.39 15.03
C LEU A 142 3.73 21.27 15.70
N ARG A 143 3.59 22.59 15.64
CA ARG A 143 4.49 23.54 16.34
C ARG A 143 4.30 23.52 17.86
N ALA A 144 3.19 22.97 18.34
CA ALA A 144 2.94 22.68 19.75
C ALA A 144 3.31 21.23 20.12
N ASP A 145 4.22 20.61 19.37
CA ASP A 145 4.78 19.27 19.60
C ASP A 145 3.78 18.10 19.53
N ALA A 146 2.64 18.28 18.85
CA ALA A 146 1.76 17.16 18.54
C ALA A 146 2.51 16.06 17.75
N LEU A 147 2.28 14.79 18.10
CA LEU A 147 2.75 13.65 17.33
C LEU A 147 2.20 13.72 15.89
N TRP A 148 3.03 13.49 14.88
CA TRP A 148 2.58 13.52 13.49
C TRP A 148 2.62 12.14 12.85
N ILE A 149 1.46 11.65 12.39
CA ILE A 149 1.36 10.43 11.60
C ILE A 149 0.77 10.74 10.23
N ALA A 150 1.49 10.40 9.17
CA ALA A 150 0.98 10.44 7.80
C ALA A 150 0.59 9.03 7.36
N ALA A 151 -0.59 8.89 6.76
CA ALA A 151 -1.04 7.61 6.23
C ALA A 151 -0.13 7.12 5.10
N ASN A 152 0.29 8.02 4.19
CA ASN A 152 1.30 7.76 3.17
C ASN A 152 1.99 9.06 2.77
N THR A 153 3.08 8.95 2.00
CA THR A 153 3.79 10.10 1.42
C THR A 153 3.84 10.08 -0.10
N ASP A 154 2.82 9.49 -0.73
CA ASP A 154 2.73 9.42 -2.19
C ASP A 154 2.62 10.83 -2.79
N LYS A 155 3.60 11.19 -3.63
CA LYS A 155 3.72 12.55 -4.19
C LYS A 155 2.52 12.88 -5.08
N THR A 156 2.06 11.90 -5.86
CA THR A 156 1.01 12.04 -6.86
C THR A 156 -0.10 11.02 -6.66
N LEU A 157 -1.30 11.35 -7.14
CA LEU A 157 -2.45 10.47 -7.22
C LEU A 157 -2.93 10.43 -8.68
N PRO A 158 -2.91 9.26 -9.35
CA PRO A 158 -3.46 9.12 -10.70
C PRO A 158 -4.98 9.36 -10.75
N ASN A 159 -5.46 10.06 -11.77
CA ASN A 159 -6.88 10.19 -12.11
C ASN A 159 -7.08 10.32 -13.63
N GLU A 160 -8.33 10.50 -14.07
CA GLU A 160 -8.71 10.61 -15.49
C GLU A 160 -8.01 11.77 -16.24
N ARG A 161 -7.54 12.81 -15.52
CA ARG A 161 -6.86 13.98 -16.09
C ARG A 161 -5.33 13.85 -16.07
N GLY A 162 -4.79 12.79 -15.47
CA GLY A 162 -3.36 12.57 -15.29
C GLY A 162 -2.96 12.48 -13.82
N LEU A 163 -1.75 12.92 -13.49
CA LEU A 163 -1.22 12.86 -12.13
C LEU A 163 -1.59 14.13 -11.35
N ALA A 164 -2.49 14.00 -10.37
CA ALA A 164 -2.82 15.06 -9.43
C ALA A 164 -1.89 15.03 -8.20
N PRO A 165 -1.86 16.09 -7.37
CA PRO A 165 -1.16 16.06 -6.09
C PRO A 165 -1.71 14.96 -5.15
N GLY A 166 -0.83 14.11 -4.63
CA GLY A 166 -1.13 13.10 -3.63
C GLY A 166 -0.96 13.62 -2.20
N ASN A 167 -1.15 12.75 -1.20
CA ASN A 167 -0.98 13.12 0.21
C ASN A 167 0.44 13.62 0.52
N GLY A 168 1.46 13.01 -0.09
CA GLY A 168 2.86 13.41 0.06
C GLY A 168 3.14 14.85 -0.34
N SER A 169 2.40 15.39 -1.31
CA SER A 169 2.49 16.82 -1.67
C SER A 169 1.96 17.71 -0.54
N MET A 170 0.85 17.31 0.11
CA MET A 170 0.30 18.04 1.26
C MET A 170 1.17 17.86 2.52
N VAL A 171 1.79 16.70 2.70
CA VAL A 171 2.80 16.45 3.74
C VAL A 171 4.00 17.38 3.54
N ALA A 172 4.48 17.55 2.30
CA ALA A 172 5.60 18.45 2.00
C ALA A 172 5.29 19.91 2.37
N ALA A 173 4.05 20.37 2.14
CA ALA A 173 3.61 21.69 2.58
C ALA A 173 3.67 21.85 4.11
N LEU A 174 3.24 20.84 4.87
CA LEU A 174 3.31 20.87 6.33
C LEU A 174 4.74 20.74 6.87
N ARG A 175 5.61 19.96 6.23
CA ARG A 175 7.05 19.91 6.55
C ARG A 175 7.64 21.31 6.48
N ALA A 176 7.41 22.00 5.37
CA ALA A 176 7.90 23.37 5.16
C ALA A 176 7.31 24.39 6.16
N ALA A 177 6.08 24.19 6.63
CA ALA A 177 5.42 25.11 7.56
C ALA A 177 5.76 24.85 9.04
N SER A 178 6.16 23.63 9.39
CA SER A 178 6.33 23.20 10.79
C SER A 178 7.76 22.81 11.17
N ASP A 179 8.65 22.56 10.22
CA ASP A 179 9.99 21.98 10.43
C ASP A 179 9.94 20.61 11.15
N ARG A 180 8.81 19.90 11.01
CA ARG A 180 8.59 18.56 11.57
C ARG A 180 8.61 17.51 10.48
N GLU A 181 8.74 16.25 10.90
CA GLU A 181 8.66 15.07 10.04
C GLU A 181 7.59 14.11 10.57
N PRO A 182 6.73 13.55 9.71
CA PRO A 182 5.75 12.55 10.12
C PRO A 182 6.40 11.17 10.28
N ILE A 183 5.82 10.38 11.18
CA ILE A 183 5.90 8.92 11.10
C ILE A 183 4.93 8.48 9.99
N VAL A 184 5.40 7.67 9.05
CA VAL A 184 4.58 7.20 7.94
C VAL A 184 4.04 5.80 8.26
N ALA A 185 2.73 5.63 8.19
CA ALA A 185 2.06 4.37 8.50
C ALA A 185 2.03 3.39 7.33
N GLY A 186 1.91 3.93 6.13
CA GLY A 186 1.74 3.19 4.89
C GLY A 186 3.04 2.66 4.29
N LYS A 187 2.90 1.97 3.14
CA LYS A 187 4.02 1.51 2.32
C LYS A 187 4.93 2.69 1.92
N PRO A 188 6.26 2.52 1.90
CA PRO A 188 7.03 1.27 2.05
C PRO A 188 7.34 0.87 3.50
N TYR A 189 6.77 1.53 4.51
CA TYR A 189 7.09 1.23 5.90
C TYR A 189 6.32 0.02 6.42
N ALA A 190 6.91 -0.68 7.39
CA ALA A 190 6.40 -1.93 7.94
C ALA A 190 4.94 -1.93 8.46
N PRO A 191 4.40 -0.87 9.11
CA PRO A 191 3.14 -0.99 9.86
C PRO A 191 1.95 -1.51 9.04
N LEU A 192 1.77 -1.04 7.81
CA LEU A 192 0.67 -1.50 6.96
C LEU A 192 0.77 -2.99 6.58
N LEU A 193 1.97 -3.45 6.23
CA LEU A 193 2.17 -4.85 5.84
C LEU A 193 2.15 -5.77 7.07
N GLU A 194 2.65 -5.34 8.22
CA GLU A 194 2.52 -6.09 9.47
C GLU A 194 1.05 -6.25 9.88
N ASP A 195 0.22 -5.21 9.72
CA ASP A 195 -1.23 -5.32 9.91
C ASP A 195 -1.87 -6.32 8.93
N ALA A 196 -1.43 -6.30 7.67
CA ALA A 196 -1.88 -7.25 6.66
C ALA A 196 -1.49 -8.69 7.00
N LEU A 197 -0.29 -8.92 7.55
CA LEU A 197 0.18 -10.22 8.01
C LEU A 197 -0.62 -10.73 9.21
N VAL A 198 -0.93 -9.86 10.18
CA VAL A 198 -1.82 -10.20 11.30
C VAL A 198 -3.20 -10.61 10.79
N ARG A 199 -3.75 -9.89 9.80
CA ARG A 199 -5.04 -10.23 9.19
C ARG A 199 -4.99 -11.51 8.36
N ALA A 200 -3.85 -11.78 7.72
CA ALA A 200 -3.62 -13.01 6.98
C ALA A 200 -3.50 -14.23 7.92
N GLY A 201 -3.05 -14.02 9.16
CA GLY A 201 -2.80 -15.09 10.13
C GLY A 201 -1.55 -15.92 9.82
N THR A 202 -0.70 -15.45 8.91
CA THR A 202 0.54 -16.12 8.49
C THR A 202 1.57 -15.12 7.98
N ARG A 203 2.86 -15.44 8.15
CA ARG A 203 3.99 -14.74 7.50
C ARG A 203 4.44 -15.40 6.20
N ASP A 204 3.92 -16.58 5.89
CA ASP A 204 4.12 -17.23 4.61
C ASP A 204 3.24 -16.54 3.55
N ALA A 205 3.72 -15.40 3.06
CA ALA A 205 2.94 -14.48 2.23
C ALA A 205 3.78 -13.92 1.09
N LEU A 206 3.11 -13.65 -0.04
CA LEU A 206 3.66 -12.95 -1.19
C LEU A 206 3.02 -11.56 -1.29
N VAL A 207 3.85 -10.52 -1.31
CA VAL A 207 3.39 -9.16 -1.67
C VAL A 207 3.29 -9.06 -3.18
N VAL A 208 2.14 -8.60 -3.69
CA VAL A 208 1.91 -8.41 -5.13
C VAL A 208 1.55 -6.96 -5.37
N GLY A 209 2.31 -6.27 -6.21
CA GLY A 209 2.12 -4.85 -6.48
C GLY A 209 2.80 -4.40 -7.76
N ASP A 210 2.56 -3.15 -8.16
CA ASP A 210 3.09 -2.55 -9.39
C ASP A 210 4.12 -1.45 -9.13
N ARG A 211 4.42 -1.13 -7.85
CA ARG A 211 5.35 -0.06 -7.47
C ARG A 211 6.58 -0.56 -6.73
N LEU A 212 7.75 -0.20 -7.26
CA LEU A 212 9.05 -0.48 -6.64
C LEU A 212 9.22 0.22 -5.29
N ASP A 213 8.88 1.52 -5.24
CA ASP A 213 9.10 2.43 -4.10
C ASP A 213 8.09 2.27 -2.96
N THR A 214 7.04 1.46 -3.15
CA THR A 214 6.05 1.18 -2.10
C THR A 214 5.89 -0.31 -1.86
N ASP A 215 5.52 -1.08 -2.88
CA ASP A 215 5.12 -2.48 -2.70
C ASP A 215 6.33 -3.37 -2.54
N ILE A 216 7.30 -3.21 -3.45
CA ILE A 216 8.50 -4.05 -3.46
C ILE A 216 9.42 -3.66 -2.31
N GLU A 217 9.69 -2.37 -2.12
CA GLU A 217 10.46 -1.88 -0.98
C GLU A 217 9.78 -2.22 0.35
N GLY A 218 8.45 -2.10 0.43
CA GLY A 218 7.66 -2.53 1.58
C GLY A 218 7.82 -4.01 1.88
N ALA A 219 7.76 -4.87 0.86
CA ALA A 219 8.01 -6.30 1.01
C ALA A 219 9.41 -6.59 1.55
N GLN A 220 10.43 -5.85 1.11
CA GLN A 220 11.79 -5.98 1.66
C GLN A 220 11.84 -5.56 3.14
N CYS A 221 11.15 -4.48 3.50
CA CYS A 221 11.11 -3.96 4.86
C CYS A 221 10.59 -5.00 5.87
N VAL A 222 9.62 -5.83 5.46
CA VAL A 222 9.05 -6.92 6.29
C VAL A 222 9.59 -8.32 5.94
N GLU A 223 10.66 -8.38 5.15
CA GLU A 223 11.37 -9.59 4.73
C GLU A 223 10.51 -10.63 3.98
N LEU A 224 9.54 -10.19 3.19
CA LEU A 224 8.69 -11.04 2.36
C LEU A 224 9.21 -11.16 0.93
N ASP A 225 8.82 -12.25 0.26
CA ASP A 225 8.94 -12.35 -1.19
C ASP A 225 7.90 -11.43 -1.85
N SER A 226 8.20 -10.99 -3.07
CA SER A 226 7.36 -10.06 -3.80
C SER A 226 7.28 -10.34 -5.29
N LEU A 227 6.12 -10.07 -5.87
CA LEU A 227 5.83 -10.12 -7.30
C LEU A 227 5.52 -8.70 -7.79
N LEU A 228 6.39 -8.17 -8.64
CA LEU A 228 6.13 -6.95 -9.39
C LEU A 228 5.30 -7.27 -10.64
N VAL A 229 4.12 -6.67 -10.77
CA VAL A 229 3.32 -6.73 -12.00
C VAL A 229 3.51 -5.47 -12.85
N LEU A 230 3.65 -5.63 -14.16
CA LEU A 230 3.91 -4.52 -15.10
C LEU A 230 2.61 -3.88 -15.65
N THR A 231 1.55 -3.91 -14.84
CA THR A 231 0.24 -3.34 -15.20
C THR A 231 0.03 -1.90 -14.75
N GLY A 232 0.91 -1.40 -13.88
CA GLY A 232 0.76 -0.10 -13.23
C GLY A 232 1.91 0.85 -13.48
N VAL A 233 2.51 1.38 -12.40
CA VAL A 233 3.43 2.53 -12.43
C VAL A 233 4.85 2.13 -12.80
N SER A 234 5.45 1.14 -12.12
CA SER A 234 6.85 0.80 -12.36
C SER A 234 7.03 0.00 -13.64
N THR A 235 8.11 0.32 -14.35
CA THR A 235 8.49 -0.29 -15.62
C THR A 235 9.75 -1.13 -15.47
N LEU A 236 10.08 -1.91 -16.51
CA LEU A 236 11.36 -2.62 -16.58
C LEU A 236 12.57 -1.66 -16.58
N ALA A 237 12.40 -0.43 -17.11
CA ALA A 237 13.44 0.58 -17.07
C ALA A 237 13.67 1.09 -15.64
N ASP A 238 12.58 1.34 -14.88
CA ASP A 238 12.69 1.72 -13.47
C ASP A 238 13.37 0.60 -12.66
N LEU A 239 13.03 -0.66 -12.93
CA LEU A 239 13.67 -1.80 -12.28
C LEU A 239 15.17 -1.91 -12.64
N ALA A 240 15.56 -1.56 -13.88
CA ALA A 240 16.96 -1.53 -14.32
C ALA A 240 17.82 -0.53 -13.55
N GLU A 241 17.21 0.59 -13.14
CA GLU A 241 17.85 1.62 -12.33
C GLU A 241 17.69 1.37 -10.82
N TRP A 242 16.85 0.42 -10.43
CA TRP A 242 16.58 0.09 -9.03
C TRP A 242 17.73 -0.72 -8.41
N PRO A 243 18.13 -0.44 -7.15
CA PRO A 243 19.20 -1.19 -6.49
C PRO A 243 18.92 -2.70 -6.46
N GLU A 244 19.87 -3.52 -6.93
CA GLU A 244 19.69 -4.98 -7.08
C GLU A 244 19.26 -5.69 -5.79
N HIS A 245 19.76 -5.25 -4.64
CA HIS A 245 19.40 -5.82 -3.34
C HIS A 245 17.94 -5.56 -2.94
N LEU A 246 17.27 -4.60 -3.59
CA LEU A 246 15.85 -4.27 -3.42
C LEU A 246 14.96 -4.83 -4.52
N TRP A 247 15.50 -5.62 -5.46
CA TRP A 247 14.70 -6.21 -6.53
C TRP A 247 13.58 -7.11 -5.98
N PRO A 248 12.46 -7.21 -6.73
CA PRO A 248 11.40 -8.15 -6.40
C PRO A 248 11.91 -9.58 -6.52
N THR A 249 11.15 -10.53 -5.98
CA THR A 249 11.46 -11.96 -6.17
C THR A 249 11.06 -12.40 -7.57
N TYR A 250 9.90 -11.92 -8.01
CA TYR A 250 9.33 -12.21 -9.32
C TYR A 250 8.94 -10.94 -10.06
N VAL A 251 8.98 -11.01 -11.39
CA VAL A 251 8.42 -9.99 -12.29
C VAL A 251 7.46 -10.68 -13.25
N ALA A 252 6.29 -10.08 -13.51
CA ALA A 252 5.32 -10.60 -14.48
C ALA A 252 4.56 -9.48 -15.20
N ASN A 253 4.00 -9.81 -16.37
CA ASN A 253 3.15 -8.86 -17.11
C ASN A 253 1.78 -8.63 -16.44
N SER A 254 1.25 -9.60 -15.68
CA SER A 254 -0.06 -9.52 -15.02
C SER A 254 -0.19 -10.57 -13.91
N LEU A 255 -1.34 -10.57 -13.22
CA LEU A 255 -1.66 -11.51 -12.15
C LEU A 255 -1.82 -12.97 -12.61
N ASP A 256 -2.03 -13.23 -13.90
CA ASP A 256 -2.16 -14.61 -14.42
C ASP A 256 -0.93 -15.47 -14.08
N ALA A 257 0.24 -14.82 -13.93
CA ALA A 257 1.48 -15.44 -13.50
C ALA A 257 1.40 -16.15 -12.15
N LEU A 258 0.49 -15.75 -11.26
CA LEU A 258 0.24 -16.44 -9.99
C LEU A 258 -0.16 -17.90 -10.20
N ASN A 259 -0.83 -18.18 -11.33
CA ASN A 259 -1.41 -19.48 -11.65
C ASN A 259 -0.50 -20.36 -12.53
N GLN A 260 0.73 -19.94 -12.78
CA GLN A 260 1.71 -20.69 -13.56
C GLN A 260 2.99 -20.96 -12.75
N PRO A 261 3.78 -21.99 -13.10
CA PRO A 261 5.12 -22.14 -12.56
C PRO A 261 6.05 -21.01 -13.02
N PRO A 262 6.90 -20.46 -12.14
CA PRO A 262 7.84 -19.43 -12.54
C PRO A 262 8.91 -19.97 -13.50
N VAL A 263 9.56 -19.07 -14.24
CA VAL A 263 10.78 -19.34 -15.02
C VAL A 263 11.98 -18.64 -14.40
N PRO A 264 13.20 -19.18 -14.50
CA PRO A 264 14.39 -18.44 -14.14
C PRO A 264 14.64 -17.31 -15.14
N ALA A 265 15.22 -16.19 -14.69
CA ALA A 265 15.75 -15.19 -15.61
C ALA A 265 16.88 -15.80 -16.45
N SER A 266 16.83 -15.58 -17.76
CA SER A 266 17.93 -15.92 -18.66
C SER A 266 19.12 -14.97 -18.41
N GLY A 267 20.34 -15.48 -18.30
CA GLY A 267 21.54 -14.63 -18.41
C GLY A 267 21.95 -13.76 -17.20
N GLY A 268 21.27 -13.82 -16.05
CA GLY A 268 21.74 -13.21 -14.80
C GLY A 268 21.66 -11.67 -14.71
N GLY A 269 20.92 -11.01 -15.61
CA GLY A 269 20.68 -9.56 -15.57
C GLY A 269 19.36 -9.14 -16.23
N ILE A 270 19.01 -7.85 -16.13
CA ILE A 270 17.74 -7.29 -16.67
C ILE A 270 17.70 -7.22 -18.20
N GLY A 271 18.85 -7.25 -18.88
CA GLY A 271 18.94 -7.13 -20.34
C GLY A 271 18.04 -8.12 -21.10
N ASP A 272 17.87 -9.33 -20.56
CA ASP A 272 17.07 -10.41 -21.18
C ASP A 272 15.70 -10.60 -20.51
N LEU A 273 15.35 -9.77 -19.50
CA LEU A 273 14.10 -9.93 -18.74
C LEU A 273 12.88 -9.66 -19.63
N ALA A 274 12.95 -8.63 -20.48
CA ALA A 274 11.90 -8.31 -21.43
C ALA A 274 11.65 -9.46 -22.43
N ASP A 275 12.72 -10.08 -22.91
CA ASP A 275 12.62 -11.21 -23.85
C ASP A 275 12.15 -12.48 -23.15
N THR A 276 12.63 -12.74 -21.92
CA THR A 276 12.14 -13.86 -21.10
C THR A 276 10.64 -13.76 -20.82
N LEU A 277 10.13 -12.56 -20.50
CA LEU A 277 8.70 -12.30 -20.32
C LEU A 277 7.90 -12.50 -21.61
N ARG A 278 8.46 -12.09 -22.75
CA ARG A 278 7.84 -12.25 -24.09
C ARG A 278 7.74 -13.71 -24.50
N ASP A 279 8.79 -14.48 -24.24
CA ASP A 279 8.87 -15.91 -24.57
C ASP A 279 8.05 -16.80 -23.63
N ASN A 280 7.65 -16.25 -22.46
CA ASN A 280 6.89 -16.96 -21.43
C ASN A 280 5.62 -16.18 -21.03
N PRO A 281 4.66 -15.98 -21.96
CA PRO A 281 3.46 -15.19 -21.68
C PRO A 281 2.66 -15.80 -20.51
N GLY A 282 2.20 -14.94 -19.60
CA GLY A 282 1.41 -15.33 -18.44
C GLY A 282 2.20 -16.05 -17.34
N ARG A 283 3.54 -16.04 -17.37
CA ARG A 283 4.41 -16.63 -16.34
C ARG A 283 5.23 -15.56 -15.64
N ALA A 284 5.55 -15.81 -14.37
CA ALA A 284 6.48 -14.99 -13.61
C ALA A 284 7.92 -15.37 -13.94
N VAL A 285 8.80 -14.37 -14.07
CA VAL A 285 10.24 -14.55 -14.13
C VAL A 285 10.82 -14.35 -12.73
N THR A 286 11.62 -15.32 -12.27
CA THR A 286 12.34 -15.25 -11.00
C THR A 286 13.62 -14.44 -11.23
N VAL A 287 13.70 -13.27 -10.61
CA VAL A 287 14.84 -12.35 -10.75
C VAL A 287 15.72 -12.31 -9.50
N ARG A 288 15.20 -12.80 -8.37
CA ARG A 288 15.94 -13.04 -7.13
C ARG A 288 15.53 -14.38 -6.54
N ALA A 289 16.45 -15.06 -5.85
CA ALA A 289 16.13 -16.27 -5.12
C ALA A 289 15.00 -16.02 -4.11
N SER A 290 14.06 -16.96 -4.03
CA SER A 290 12.94 -16.89 -3.10
C SER A 290 13.42 -17.18 -1.69
N ARG A 291 13.00 -16.36 -0.72
CA ARG A 291 13.38 -16.54 0.70
C ARG A 291 12.80 -17.84 1.28
N SER A 292 11.70 -18.34 0.71
CA SER A 292 11.09 -19.62 1.10
C SER A 292 11.91 -20.85 0.67
N GLU A 293 12.85 -20.71 -0.28
CA GLU A 293 13.76 -21.80 -0.70
C GLU A 293 15.04 -21.89 0.17
N ILE A 294 15.29 -20.91 1.06
CA ILE A 294 16.49 -20.83 1.90
C ILE A 294 16.26 -21.46 3.30
N ARG A 295 15.03 -21.88 3.62
CA ARG A 295 14.67 -22.48 4.92
C ARG A 295 14.60 -24.00 4.89
#